data_AF-A0A1U7V2D3-F1
#
_entry.id   AF-A0A1U7V2D3-F1
#
_cell.length_a   1.000
_cell.length_b   1.000
_cell.length_c   1.000
_cell.angle_alpha   90.00
_cell.angle_beta   90.00
_cell.angle_gamma   90.00
#
_symmetry.space_group_name_H-M   'P 1'
#
loop_
_entity.id
_entity.type
_entity.pdbx_description
1 polymer ?
#
loop_
_entity_poly.entity_id
_entity_poly.type
_entity_poly.pdbx_seq_one_letter_code
_entity_poly.pdbx_strand_id
1 'polypeptide(L)'
;MTSNIAESINAANKDARELPVMRLLEYMINLLQQWNNKNKKSTMETSTDLGVKYDKLLQENLITSEQMTVRPATEQLYIVLEGVRRNIVCLEKGTCSCGKFQMDELPCPHAWAVLKNH
;
A
#
# COMPACT_ATOMS: atom_id res chain seq x y z
N MET A 1 0.70 53.04 12.46
CA MET A 1 0.36 51.87 11.60
C MET A 1 -1.13 51.69 11.64
N THR A 2 -1.83 52.04 10.57
CA THR A 2 -3.28 51.80 10.41
C THR A 2 -3.43 50.57 9.53
N SER A 3 -3.90 49.45 10.07
CA SER A 3 -4.27 48.29 9.25
C SER A 3 -5.38 48.71 8.29
N ASN A 4 -5.18 48.42 7.01
CA ASN A 4 -6.11 48.76 5.94
C ASN A 4 -7.35 47.86 6.08
N ILE A 5 -8.55 48.44 5.90
CA ILE A 5 -9.84 47.74 6.09
C ILE A 5 -9.91 46.45 5.25
N ALA A 6 -9.36 46.45 4.04
CA ALA A 6 -9.32 45.28 3.17
C ALA A 6 -8.40 44.16 3.71
N GLU A 7 -7.30 44.49 4.39
CA GLU A 7 -6.45 43.48 5.05
C GLU A 7 -7.16 42.82 6.23
N SER A 8 -7.83 43.62 7.07
CA SER A 8 -8.60 43.11 8.21
C SER A 8 -9.77 42.22 7.76
N ILE A 9 -10.49 42.63 6.70
CA ILE A 9 -11.57 41.84 6.11
C ILE A 9 -11.02 40.55 5.47
N ASN A 10 -9.89 40.63 4.75
CA ASN A 10 -9.28 39.45 4.13
C ASN A 10 -8.76 38.45 5.17
N ALA A 11 -8.22 38.92 6.30
CA ALA A 11 -7.78 38.05 7.40
C ALA A 11 -8.97 37.32 8.04
N ALA A 12 -10.04 38.04 8.42
CA ALA A 12 -11.24 37.43 8.99
C ALA A 12 -11.93 36.46 8.02
N ASN A 13 -11.93 36.77 6.72
CA ASN A 13 -12.54 35.93 5.70
C ASN A 13 -11.67 34.74 5.28
N LYS A 14 -10.35 34.80 5.51
CA LYS A 14 -9.43 33.67 5.32
C LYS A 14 -9.74 32.56 6.34
N ASP A 15 -9.87 32.91 7.61
CA ASP A 15 -10.22 31.95 8.67
C ASP A 15 -11.60 31.32 8.40
N ALA A 16 -12.56 32.16 7.97
CA ALA A 16 -13.89 31.70 7.57
C ALA A 16 -13.91 30.88 6.27
N ARG A 17 -12.84 30.84 5.47
CA ARG A 17 -12.70 29.98 4.27
C ARG A 17 -11.95 28.69 4.57
N GLU A 18 -10.94 28.76 5.43
CA GLU A 18 -10.20 27.59 5.91
C GLU A 18 -11.10 26.68 6.75
N LEU A 19 -12.00 27.25 7.57
CA LEU A 19 -12.94 26.47 8.38
C LEU A 19 -13.93 25.61 7.54
N PRO A 20 -14.69 26.11 6.56
CA PRO A 20 -15.56 25.30 5.70
C PRO A 20 -14.82 24.22 4.93
N VAL A 21 -13.61 24.53 4.42
CA VAL A 21 -12.79 23.57 3.68
C VAL A 21 -12.27 22.48 4.63
N MET A 22 -11.77 22.87 5.80
CA MET A 22 -11.25 21.92 6.79
C MET A 22 -12.36 21.02 7.31
N ARG A 23 -13.56 21.56 7.59
CA ARG A 23 -14.71 20.78 8.05
C ARG A 23 -15.21 19.79 6.99
N LEU A 24 -15.15 20.19 5.72
CA LEU A 24 -15.45 19.29 4.61
C LEU A 24 -14.41 18.16 4.49
N LEU A 25 -13.12 18.49 4.61
CA LEU A 25 -12.04 17.51 4.57
C LEU A 25 -12.11 16.54 5.76
N GLU A 26 -12.37 17.04 6.96
CA GLU A 26 -12.60 16.22 8.16
C GLU A 26 -13.78 15.26 7.94
N TYR A 27 -14.87 15.73 7.34
CA TYR A 27 -16.02 14.89 7.03
C TYR A 27 -15.67 13.80 6.00
N MET A 28 -14.94 14.15 4.94
CA MET A 28 -14.48 13.17 3.94
C MET A 28 -13.54 12.13 4.53
N ILE A 29 -12.58 12.55 5.39
CA ILE A 29 -11.67 11.64 6.09
C ILE A 29 -12.47 10.69 6.99
N ASN A 30 -13.46 11.20 7.72
CA ASN A 30 -14.34 10.37 8.55
C ASN A 30 -15.13 9.34 7.73
N LEU A 31 -15.66 9.72 6.55
CA LEU A 31 -16.34 8.79 5.65
C LEU A 31 -15.41 7.70 5.13
N LEU A 32 -14.20 8.06 4.72
CA LEU A 32 -13.18 7.10 4.27
C LEU A 32 -12.77 6.14 5.40
N GLN A 33 -12.57 6.66 6.60
CA GLN A 33 -12.26 5.84 7.78
C GLN A 33 -13.41 4.88 8.11
N GLN A 34 -14.67 5.35 8.10
CA GLN A 34 -15.84 4.50 8.33
C GLN A 34 -15.98 3.41 7.26
N TRP A 35 -15.79 3.77 5.99
CA TRP A 35 -15.83 2.81 4.89
C TRP A 35 -14.73 1.76 4.99
N ASN A 36 -13.48 2.17 5.26
CA ASN A 36 -12.37 1.26 5.49
C ASN A 36 -12.62 0.33 6.69
N ASN A 37 -13.13 0.86 7.80
CA ASN A 37 -13.45 0.07 8.98
C ASN A 37 -14.58 -0.92 8.72
N LYS A 38 -15.61 -0.51 7.97
CA LYS A 38 -16.71 -1.38 7.57
C LYS A 38 -16.23 -2.50 6.66
N ASN A 39 -15.40 -2.19 5.67
CA ASN A 39 -14.82 -3.18 4.76
C ASN A 39 -13.91 -4.15 5.50
N LYS A 40 -13.08 -3.66 6.42
CA LYS A 40 -12.24 -4.51 7.28
C LYS A 40 -13.10 -5.46 8.12
N LYS A 41 -14.15 -4.95 8.75
CA LYS A 41 -15.09 -5.75 9.55
C LYS A 41 -15.84 -6.77 8.69
N SER A 42 -16.32 -6.39 7.52
CA SER A 42 -16.97 -7.32 6.61
C SER A 42 -16.01 -8.41 6.13
N THR A 43 -14.76 -8.08 5.80
CA THR A 43 -13.74 -9.09 5.43
C THR A 43 -13.47 -10.06 6.58
N MET A 44 -13.46 -9.60 7.83
CA MET A 44 -13.35 -10.47 9.00
C MET A 44 -14.58 -11.37 9.19
N GLU A 45 -15.79 -10.84 8.98
CA GLU A 45 -17.06 -11.57 9.13
C GLU A 45 -17.32 -12.55 7.99
N THR A 46 -16.87 -12.25 6.77
CA THR A 46 -16.97 -13.12 5.59
C THR A 46 -15.72 -13.94 5.34
N SER A 47 -14.80 -14.00 6.31
CA SER A 47 -13.57 -14.76 6.17
C SER A 47 -13.90 -16.24 6.10
N THR A 48 -13.66 -16.84 4.94
CA THR A 48 -13.75 -18.29 4.76
C THR A 48 -12.45 -18.92 5.23
N ASP A 49 -12.48 -20.19 5.64
CA ASP A 49 -11.25 -20.93 6.02
C ASP A 49 -10.17 -20.87 4.93
N LEU A 50 -10.60 -20.93 3.67
CA LEU A 50 -9.74 -20.72 2.50
C LEU A 50 -9.15 -19.30 2.45
N GLY A 51 -9.96 -18.27 2.69
CA GLY A 51 -9.51 -16.87 2.73
C GLY A 51 -8.47 -16.63 3.83
N VAL A 52 -8.74 -17.08 5.06
CA VAL A 52 -7.78 -17.00 6.19
C VAL A 52 -6.45 -17.66 5.85
N LYS A 53 -6.49 -18.83 5.20
CA LYS A 53 -5.28 -19.56 4.81
C LYS A 53 -4.43 -18.77 3.81
N TYR A 54 -5.05 -18.20 2.77
CA TYR A 54 -4.32 -17.41 1.77
C TYR A 54 -3.83 -16.07 2.34
N ASP A 55 -4.63 -15.40 3.18
CA ASP A 55 -4.21 -14.17 3.87
C ASP A 55 -2.97 -14.43 4.73
N LYS A 56 -2.96 -15.53 5.49
CA LYS A 56 -1.81 -15.93 6.29
C LYS A 56 -0.58 -16.23 5.43
N LEU A 57 -0.76 -16.98 4.33
CA LEU A 57 0.32 -17.29 3.40
C LEU A 57 0.93 -16.03 2.77
N LEU A 58 0.09 -15.07 2.38
CA LEU A 58 0.55 -13.78 1.84
C LEU A 58 1.29 -12.97 2.90
N GLN A 59 0.79 -12.94 4.14
CA GLN A 59 1.47 -12.27 5.26
C GLN A 59 2.82 -12.90 5.59
N GLU A 60 2.92 -14.23 5.60
CA GLU A 60 4.19 -14.94 5.79
C GLU A 60 5.19 -14.66 4.65
N ASN A 61 4.71 -14.65 3.40
CA ASN A 61 5.53 -14.30 2.25
C ASN A 61 6.05 -12.87 2.35
N LEU A 62 5.20 -11.94 2.81
CA LEU A 62 5.53 -10.54 3.03
C LEU A 62 6.63 -10.39 4.09
N ILE A 63 6.51 -11.07 5.22
CA ILE A 63 7.50 -11.04 6.31
C ILE A 63 8.83 -11.63 5.83
N THR A 64 8.78 -12.77 5.15
CA THR A 64 9.98 -13.42 4.60
C THR A 64 10.71 -12.50 3.60
N SER A 65 9.96 -11.70 2.83
CA SER A 65 10.53 -10.76 1.88
C SER A 65 11.33 -9.61 2.51
N GLU A 66 11.17 -9.34 3.81
CA GLU A 66 11.79 -8.17 4.47
C GLU A 66 13.32 -8.26 4.55
N GLN A 67 13.86 -9.47 4.56
CA GLN A 67 15.30 -9.71 4.67
C GLN A 67 15.98 -9.84 3.29
N MET A 68 15.26 -9.55 2.20
CA MET A 68 15.75 -9.74 0.84
C MET A 68 16.19 -8.44 0.20
N THR A 69 17.27 -8.49 -0.57
CA THR A 69 17.78 -7.33 -1.32
C THR A 69 17.38 -7.45 -2.79
N VAL A 70 16.74 -6.41 -3.33
CA VAL A 70 16.34 -6.36 -4.74
C VAL A 70 17.33 -5.54 -5.55
N ARG A 71 17.70 -6.04 -6.73
CA ARG A 71 18.50 -5.33 -7.72
C ARG A 71 17.81 -5.38 -9.08
N PRO A 72 17.57 -4.24 -9.75
CA PRO A 72 17.08 -4.26 -11.12
C PRO A 72 18.14 -4.89 -12.02
N ALA A 73 17.71 -5.78 -12.92
CA ALA A 73 18.57 -6.41 -13.93
C ALA A 73 18.28 -5.85 -15.33
N THR A 74 17.01 -5.65 -15.65
CA THR A 74 16.50 -4.96 -16.85
C THR A 74 15.22 -4.21 -16.45
N GLU A 75 14.52 -3.57 -17.40
CA GLU A 75 13.24 -2.89 -17.14
C GLU A 75 12.17 -3.83 -16.54
N GLN A 76 12.18 -5.10 -16.92
CA GLN A 76 11.14 -6.08 -16.54
C GLN A 76 11.63 -7.17 -15.58
N LEU A 77 12.95 -7.29 -15.38
CA LEU A 77 13.57 -8.37 -14.60
C LEU A 77 14.31 -7.84 -13.38
N TYR A 78 14.09 -8.51 -12.26
CA TYR A 78 14.65 -8.18 -10.97
C TYR A 78 15.40 -9.38 -10.40
N ILE A 79 16.58 -9.13 -9.83
CA ILE A 79 17.34 -10.13 -9.08
C ILE A 79 17.08 -9.88 -7.60
N VAL A 80 16.54 -10.89 -6.93
CA VAL A 80 16.28 -10.88 -5.49
C VAL A 80 17.30 -11.77 -4.79
N LEU A 81 18.04 -11.20 -3.85
CA LEU A 81 19.07 -11.85 -3.06
C LEU A 81 18.52 -12.23 -1.69
N GLU A 82 18.61 -13.52 -1.35
CA GLU A 82 18.25 -14.10 -0.06
C GLU A 82 19.50 -14.84 0.49
N GLY A 83 20.33 -14.14 1.25
CA GLY A 83 21.65 -14.63 1.64
C GLY A 83 22.51 -14.95 0.40
N VAL A 84 22.90 -16.22 0.23
CA VAL A 84 23.67 -16.68 -0.93
C VAL A 84 22.81 -17.07 -2.13
N ARG A 85 21.49 -17.17 -1.95
CA ARG A 85 20.56 -17.55 -3.03
C ARG A 85 20.16 -16.32 -3.82
N ARG A 86 20.02 -16.52 -5.13
CA ARG A 86 19.50 -15.50 -6.05
C ARG A 86 18.27 -16.04 -6.77
N ASN A 87 17.25 -15.22 -6.86
CA ASN A 87 16.05 -15.50 -7.62
C ASN A 87 15.80 -14.40 -8.65
N ILE A 88 15.31 -14.78 -9.82
CA ILE A 88 14.95 -13.85 -10.90
C ILE A 88 13.44 -13.72 -10.92
N VAL A 89 12.94 -12.50 -10.85
CA VAL A 89 11.51 -12.17 -10.82
C VAL A 89 11.17 -11.29 -12.01
N CYS A 90 10.05 -11.60 -12.67
CA CYS A 90 9.41 -10.73 -13.66
C CYS A 90 7.97 -10.49 -13.21
N LEU A 91 7.66 -9.27 -12.77
CA LEU A 91 6.32 -8.92 -12.29
C LEU A 91 5.29 -8.94 -13.41
N GLU A 92 5.63 -8.39 -14.58
CA GLU A 92 4.72 -8.33 -15.73
C GLU A 92 4.27 -9.71 -16.23
N LYS A 93 5.19 -10.68 -16.22
CA LYS A 93 4.89 -12.06 -16.62
C LYS A 93 4.39 -12.93 -15.47
N GLY A 94 4.35 -12.42 -14.24
CA GLY A 94 3.99 -13.20 -13.05
C GLY A 94 4.95 -14.37 -12.78
N THR A 95 6.26 -14.21 -13.07
CA THR A 95 7.23 -15.32 -12.97
C THR A 95 8.31 -15.09 -11.92
N CYS A 96 8.72 -16.19 -11.27
CA CYS A 96 9.88 -16.23 -10.38
C CYS A 96 10.66 -17.53 -10.59
N SER A 97 11.99 -17.49 -10.53
CA SER A 97 12.82 -18.71 -10.64
C SER A 97 12.58 -19.73 -9.52
N CYS A 98 11.91 -19.36 -8.43
CA CYS A 98 11.48 -20.32 -7.40
C CYS A 98 10.23 -21.13 -7.79
N GLY A 99 9.58 -20.82 -8.93
CA GLY A 99 8.41 -21.53 -9.46
C GLY A 99 7.07 -21.22 -8.78
N LYS A 100 7.09 -20.72 -7.53
CA LYS A 100 5.86 -20.48 -6.75
C LYS A 100 4.96 -19.40 -7.34
N PHE A 101 5.53 -18.34 -7.91
CA PHE A 101 4.72 -17.23 -8.43
C PHE A 101 3.83 -17.68 -9.61
N GLN A 102 4.35 -18.55 -10.47
CA GLN A 102 3.62 -19.11 -11.60
C GLN A 102 2.61 -20.17 -11.18
N MET A 103 2.94 -20.99 -10.18
CA MET A 103 2.08 -22.09 -9.75
C MET A 103 0.93 -21.63 -8.86
N ASP A 104 1.22 -20.74 -7.91
CA ASP A 104 0.23 -20.29 -6.95
C ASP A 104 -0.60 -19.13 -7.51
N GLU A 105 -0.17 -18.50 -8.62
CA GLU A 105 -0.69 -17.25 -9.18
C GLU A 105 -0.76 -16.10 -8.14
N LEU A 106 0.02 -16.24 -7.07
CA LEU A 106 0.12 -15.32 -5.95
C LEU A 106 1.59 -14.89 -5.76
N PRO A 107 1.84 -13.66 -5.29
CA PRO A 107 3.20 -13.21 -5.05
C PRO A 107 3.91 -14.10 -4.03
N CYS A 108 4.99 -14.75 -4.47
CA CYS A 108 5.92 -15.44 -3.59
C CYS A 108 6.78 -14.43 -2.81
N PRO A 109 7.58 -14.86 -1.80
CA PRO A 109 8.43 -13.94 -1.04
C PRO A 109 9.32 -13.05 -1.91
N HIS A 110 9.90 -13.59 -2.97
CA HIS A 110 10.74 -12.82 -3.89
C HIS A 110 9.93 -11.78 -4.68
N ALA A 111 8.73 -12.13 -5.13
CA ALA A 111 7.85 -11.19 -5.84
C ALA A 111 7.42 -10.04 -4.90
N TRP A 112 7.10 -10.36 -3.64
CA TRP A 112 6.85 -9.35 -2.61
C TRP A 112 8.03 -8.43 -2.37
N ALA A 113 9.26 -8.96 -2.35
CA ALA A 113 10.45 -8.14 -2.20
C ALA A 113 10.55 -7.09 -3.32
N VAL A 114 10.27 -7.49 -4.57
CA VAL A 114 10.27 -6.55 -5.70
C VAL A 114 9.12 -5.54 -5.60
N LEU A 115 7.90 -5.99 -5.32
CA LEU A 115 6.71 -5.14 -5.19
C LEU A 115 6.85 -4.06 -4.12
N LYS A 116 7.61 -4.31 -3.04
CA LYS A 116 7.90 -3.31 -2.00
C LYS A 116 8.89 -2.23 -2.44
N ASN A 117 9.73 -2.52 -3.43
CA ASN A 117 10.82 -1.65 -3.88
C ASN A 117 10.51 -0.94 -5.21
N HIS A 118 9.27 -1.05 -5.71
CA HIS A 118 8.82 -0.51 -6.98
C HIS A 118 7.86 0.67 -6.78
#